data_AF-A0A370TY64-F1
#
_entry.id   AF-A0A370TY64-F1
#
_cell.length_a   1.000
_cell.length_b   1.000
_cell.length_c   1.000
_cell.angle_alpha   90.00
_cell.angle_beta   90.00
_cell.angle_gamma   90.00
#
_symmetry.space_group_name_H-M   'P 1'
#
loop_
_entity.id
_entity.type
_entity.pdbx_description
1 polymer ?
#
loop_
_entity_poly.entity_id
_entity_poly.type
_entity_poly.pdbx_seq_one_letter_code
_entity_poly.pdbx_strand_id
1 'polypeptide(L)'
;MALDAESGTLSPLPDVLSHGLVAVSTFGLLSFFCSTSLFCYITWRLISWHRYSRVKAPTNQFLLLIYHLLFADIQQACAFMLNVGALRNNAILVGTPLCFAQGWFVSTGDLASSVFICAIAVHTFFSVVKNYRLPTKAFYCAIAGCWTFIYSMAAIGPIIHGRNFYVRAAAWCWINQAYGRERLWLHYFWIFVAMFSTILIYTFVYIWLRAKSRAGDISKQTVHGATPLMILYPLIYTVCTAPLASLRIYALAGHTVSLGWFCMAGTMIACNGWLDVLLYASTRADIVFAELPPSEETGLGTFVFMGRSLQEPGMAVSQGVQSESRIGFARKSQESVNTERLYSMGNISIKGEVIVTTTSVGDASIGRSRLGNETTASSEPMSTTWDMRSKKSSES
;
A
#
# COMPACT_ATOMS: atom_id res chain seq x y z
N MET A 1 -33.26 5.30 33.35
CA MET A 1 -32.10 5.43 34.25
C MET A 1 -31.50 6.80 34.00
N ALA A 2 -31.22 7.59 35.04
CA ALA A 2 -30.46 8.83 34.87
C ALA A 2 -29.00 8.49 34.52
N LEU A 3 -28.36 9.29 33.68
CA LEU A 3 -26.92 9.18 33.44
C LEU A 3 -26.17 9.82 34.62
N ASP A 4 -25.03 9.24 34.96
CA ASP A 4 -24.03 9.88 35.81
C ASP A 4 -23.51 11.17 35.15
N ALA A 5 -23.00 12.11 35.96
CA ALA A 5 -22.50 13.39 35.46
C ALA A 5 -21.36 13.23 34.44
N GLU A 6 -20.56 12.17 34.54
CA GLU A 6 -19.46 11.90 33.60
C GLU A 6 -19.89 11.31 32.25
N SER A 7 -21.10 10.73 32.19
CA SER A 7 -21.70 10.19 30.96
C SER A 7 -22.76 11.11 30.35
N GLY A 8 -23.22 12.13 31.10
CA GLY A 8 -24.17 13.15 30.63
C GLY A 8 -23.57 14.17 29.65
N THR A 9 -24.45 15.00 29.06
CA THR A 9 -24.08 16.12 28.19
C THR A 9 -23.14 17.08 28.89
N LEU A 10 -22.04 17.45 28.22
CA LEU A 10 -21.08 18.45 28.71
C LEU A 10 -21.28 19.76 27.94
N SER A 11 -21.65 20.83 28.66
CA SER A 11 -21.79 22.18 28.12
C SER A 11 -21.56 23.21 29.25
N PRO A 12 -20.79 24.30 29.03
CA PRO A 12 -19.95 24.55 27.85
C PRO A 12 -18.79 23.55 27.73
N LEU A 13 -18.11 23.54 26.59
CA LEU A 13 -16.92 22.71 26.36
C LEU A 13 -15.71 23.36 27.06
N PRO A 14 -15.02 22.66 28.01
CA PRO A 14 -13.84 23.22 28.69
C PRO A 14 -12.69 23.52 27.72
N ASP A 15 -11.85 24.51 28.05
CA ASP A 15 -10.77 25.00 27.16
C ASP A 15 -9.79 23.92 26.70
N VAL A 16 -9.56 22.90 27.53
CA VAL A 16 -8.71 21.75 27.18
C VAL A 16 -9.32 20.92 26.04
N LEU A 17 -10.65 20.81 25.98
CA LEU A 17 -11.36 20.13 24.90
C LEU A 17 -11.62 21.06 23.71
N SER A 18 -11.91 22.36 23.92
CA SER A 18 -12.15 23.28 22.81
C SER A 18 -10.91 23.47 21.92
N HIS A 19 -9.71 23.52 22.51
CA HIS A 19 -8.46 23.48 21.75
C HIS A 19 -8.06 22.06 21.35
N GLY A 20 -8.14 21.09 22.27
CA GLY A 20 -7.66 19.73 22.04
C GLY A 20 -8.43 18.96 20.97
N LEU A 21 -9.75 19.15 20.86
CA LEU A 21 -10.57 18.50 19.85
C LEU A 21 -10.40 19.10 18.45
N VAL A 22 -9.80 20.29 18.29
CA VAL A 22 -9.45 20.83 16.97
C VAL A 22 -8.41 19.92 16.31
N ALA A 23 -7.33 19.58 17.02
CA ALA A 23 -6.30 18.68 16.50
C ALA A 23 -6.88 17.30 16.13
N VAL A 24 -7.67 16.69 17.03
CA VAL A 24 -8.36 15.41 16.78
C VAL A 24 -9.25 15.49 15.54
N SER A 25 -10.00 16.58 15.38
CA SER A 25 -10.89 16.80 14.23
C SER A 25 -10.12 16.99 12.93
N THR A 26 -9.05 17.78 12.93
CA THR A 26 -8.23 18.07 11.74
C THR A 26 -7.52 16.82 11.23
N PHE A 27 -6.91 16.03 12.12
CA PHE A 27 -6.28 14.76 11.72
C PHE A 27 -7.31 13.68 11.34
N GLY A 28 -8.48 13.66 11.98
CA GLY A 28 -9.61 12.81 11.57
C GLY A 28 -10.11 13.13 10.16
N LEU A 29 -10.27 14.42 9.83
CA LEU A 29 -10.62 14.88 8.49
C LEU A 29 -9.54 14.52 7.46
N LEU A 30 -8.26 14.76 7.78
CA LEU A 30 -7.13 14.40 6.92
C LEU A 30 -7.11 12.90 6.63
N SER A 31 -7.15 12.06 7.66
CA SER A 31 -7.21 10.59 7.53
C SER A 31 -8.41 10.14 6.72
N PHE A 32 -9.59 10.75 6.90
CA PHE A 32 -10.76 10.39 6.10
C PHE A 32 -10.58 10.72 4.62
N PHE A 33 -10.15 11.94 4.27
CA PHE A 33 -9.99 12.33 2.87
C PHE A 33 -8.86 11.56 2.18
N CYS A 34 -7.74 11.34 2.86
CA CYS A 34 -6.64 10.50 2.37
C CYS A 34 -7.11 9.05 2.14
N SER A 35 -7.70 8.43 3.16
CA SER A 35 -8.09 7.00 3.11
C SER A 35 -9.22 6.76 2.11
N THR A 36 -10.23 7.66 2.07
CA THR A 36 -11.32 7.59 1.09
C THR A 36 -10.81 7.77 -0.34
N SER A 37 -9.88 8.72 -0.58
CA SER A 37 -9.30 8.92 -1.91
C SER A 37 -8.53 7.68 -2.38
N LEU A 38 -7.69 7.11 -1.51
CA LEU A 38 -6.94 5.90 -1.86
C LEU A 38 -7.85 4.67 -2.01
N PHE A 39 -8.85 4.50 -1.14
CA PHE A 39 -9.83 3.44 -1.21
C PHE A 39 -10.65 3.49 -2.51
N CYS A 40 -11.15 4.67 -2.90
CA CYS A 40 -11.84 4.87 -4.17
C CYS A 40 -10.93 4.60 -5.37
N TYR A 41 -9.67 5.06 -5.33
CA TYR A 41 -8.68 4.78 -6.37
C TYR A 41 -8.39 3.27 -6.51
N ILE A 42 -8.13 2.56 -5.41
CA ILE A 42 -7.90 1.11 -5.42
C ILE A 42 -9.16 0.37 -5.87
N THR A 43 -10.36 0.78 -5.44
CA THR A 43 -11.64 0.22 -5.90
C THR A 43 -11.77 0.32 -7.41
N TRP A 44 -11.54 1.51 -7.98
CA TRP A 44 -11.58 1.75 -9.42
C TRP A 44 -10.56 0.88 -10.18
N ARG A 45 -9.34 0.75 -9.66
CA ARG A 45 -8.28 -0.09 -10.23
C ARG A 45 -8.64 -1.57 -10.22
N LEU A 46 -9.12 -2.10 -9.10
CA LEU A 46 -9.57 -3.48 -8.96
C LEU A 46 -10.73 -3.81 -9.92
N ILE A 47 -11.71 -2.91 -10.05
CA ILE A 47 -12.82 -3.06 -11.01
C ILE A 47 -12.31 -2.98 -12.45
N SER A 48 -11.42 -2.04 -12.76
CA SER A 48 -10.85 -1.86 -14.10
C SER A 48 -10.08 -3.11 -14.56
N TRP A 49 -9.17 -3.62 -13.73
CA TRP A 49 -8.47 -4.87 -14.02
C TRP A 49 -9.44 -6.05 -14.17
N HIS A 50 -10.45 -6.18 -13.29
CA HIS A 50 -11.43 -7.28 -13.39
C HIS A 50 -12.28 -7.23 -14.67
N ARG A 51 -12.50 -6.04 -15.26
CA ARG A 51 -13.29 -5.86 -16.48
C ARG A 51 -12.47 -5.87 -17.77
N TYR A 52 -11.24 -5.37 -17.76
CA TYR A 52 -10.45 -5.12 -18.97
C TYR A 52 -9.19 -5.99 -19.12
N SER A 53 -8.68 -6.61 -18.05
CA SER A 53 -7.50 -7.49 -18.16
C SER A 53 -7.86 -8.83 -18.82
N ARG A 54 -7.38 -9.03 -20.06
CA ARG A 54 -7.51 -10.30 -20.80
C ARG A 54 -6.86 -11.49 -20.08
N VAL A 55 -5.88 -11.24 -19.22
CA VAL A 55 -5.22 -12.24 -18.37
C VAL A 55 -5.76 -12.10 -16.93
N LYS A 56 -6.40 -13.15 -16.43
CA LYS A 56 -6.87 -13.21 -15.03
C LYS A 56 -5.72 -13.59 -14.09
N ALA A 57 -4.92 -12.59 -13.72
CA ALA A 57 -3.89 -12.74 -12.69
C ALA A 57 -4.50 -13.18 -11.33
N PRO A 58 -3.80 -14.01 -10.52
CA PRO A 58 -4.27 -14.38 -9.20
C PRO A 58 -4.31 -13.15 -8.28
N THR A 59 -5.37 -13.05 -7.46
CA THR A 59 -5.59 -11.86 -6.63
C THR A 59 -4.49 -11.71 -5.57
N ASN A 60 -3.81 -10.56 -5.57
CA ASN A 60 -2.80 -10.21 -4.59
C ASN A 60 -3.46 -10.08 -3.20
N GLN A 61 -3.20 -11.04 -2.32
CA GLN A 61 -3.84 -11.16 -1.00
C GLN A 61 -3.44 -10.01 -0.07
N PHE A 62 -2.20 -9.53 -0.15
CA PHE A 62 -1.70 -8.43 0.65
C PHE A 62 -2.39 -7.10 0.29
N LEU A 63 -2.63 -6.86 -1.01
CA LEU A 63 -3.40 -5.70 -1.48
C LEU A 63 -4.85 -5.71 -0.95
N LEU A 64 -5.50 -6.88 -0.90
CA LEU A 64 -6.85 -6.99 -0.34
C LEU A 64 -6.91 -6.82 1.19
N LEU A 65 -5.86 -7.20 1.92
CA LEU A 65 -5.78 -6.92 3.35
C LEU A 65 -5.61 -5.42 3.62
N ILE A 66 -4.74 -4.72 2.87
CA ILE A 66 -4.62 -3.25 2.94
C ILE A 66 -5.93 -2.57 2.54
N TYR A 67 -6.64 -3.07 1.52
CA TYR A 67 -7.94 -2.53 1.11
C TYR A 67 -8.99 -2.58 2.24
N HIS A 68 -8.98 -3.62 3.08
CA HIS A 68 -9.85 -3.69 4.25
C HIS A 68 -9.34 -2.89 5.45
N LEU A 69 -8.02 -2.73 5.62
CA LEU A 69 -7.44 -1.79 6.59
C LEU A 69 -7.87 -0.35 6.28
N LEU A 70 -7.74 0.10 5.02
CA LEU A 70 -8.22 1.42 4.60
C LEU A 70 -9.72 1.63 4.85
N PHE A 71 -10.55 0.58 4.73
CA PHE A 71 -11.97 0.66 5.06
C PHE A 71 -12.26 0.68 6.58
N ALA A 72 -11.35 0.13 7.40
CA ALA A 72 -11.35 0.31 8.84
C ALA A 72 -10.95 1.74 9.22
N ASP A 73 -9.89 2.27 8.60
CA ASP A 73 -9.39 3.62 8.88
C ASP A 73 -10.37 4.72 8.43
N ILE A 74 -11.17 4.50 7.37
CA ILE A 74 -12.29 5.37 7.02
C ILE A 74 -13.34 5.40 8.15
N GLN A 75 -13.68 4.26 8.75
CA GLN A 75 -14.61 4.20 9.89
C GLN A 75 -14.01 4.85 11.14
N GLN A 76 -12.74 4.60 11.43
CA GLN A 76 -12.02 5.22 12.54
C GLN A 76 -11.93 6.76 12.36
N ALA A 77 -11.61 7.23 11.15
CA ALA A 77 -11.55 8.65 10.83
C ALA A 77 -12.93 9.34 10.91
N CYS A 78 -14.01 8.66 10.52
CA CYS A 78 -15.39 9.11 10.78
C CYS A 78 -15.64 9.34 12.28
N ALA A 79 -15.12 8.47 13.15
CA ALA A 79 -15.27 8.64 14.60
C ALA A 79 -14.60 9.93 15.12
N PHE A 80 -13.37 10.19 14.67
CA PHE A 80 -12.58 11.33 15.16
C PHE A 80 -12.96 12.67 14.51
N MET A 81 -13.41 12.69 13.25
CA MET A 81 -13.92 13.93 12.63
C MET A 81 -15.22 14.43 13.29
N LEU A 82 -16.06 13.53 13.84
CA LEU A 82 -17.37 13.92 14.38
C LEU A 82 -17.25 14.82 15.63
N ASN A 83 -16.04 14.98 16.18
CA ASN A 83 -15.71 15.99 17.18
C ASN A 83 -15.90 17.44 16.68
N VAL A 84 -15.95 17.69 15.36
CA VAL A 84 -16.44 18.96 14.77
C VAL A 84 -17.84 19.30 15.28
N GLY A 85 -18.68 18.30 15.55
CA GLY A 85 -19.99 18.47 16.16
C GLY A 85 -19.93 18.97 17.61
N ALA A 86 -18.91 18.57 18.38
CA ALA A 86 -18.70 19.07 19.74
C ALA A 86 -18.18 20.51 19.74
N LEU A 87 -17.21 20.80 18.85
CA LEU A 87 -16.63 22.13 18.65
C LEU A 87 -17.70 23.15 18.20
N ARG A 88 -18.48 22.83 17.15
CA ARG A 88 -19.50 23.74 16.58
C ARG A 88 -20.59 24.11 17.58
N ASN A 89 -20.98 23.20 18.46
CA ASN A 89 -22.05 23.42 19.44
C ASN A 89 -21.53 23.92 20.80
N ASN A 90 -20.20 24.07 20.97
CA ASN A 90 -19.53 24.30 22.26
C ASN A 90 -19.99 23.30 23.36
N ALA A 91 -20.30 22.05 22.97
CA ALA A 91 -20.92 21.05 23.85
C ALA A 91 -20.85 19.62 23.28
N ILE A 92 -20.64 18.62 24.14
CA ILE A 92 -20.80 17.19 23.79
C ILE A 92 -22.24 16.78 24.10
N LEU A 93 -23.09 16.75 23.07
CA LEU A 93 -24.54 16.55 23.19
C LEU A 93 -24.93 15.06 23.15
N VAL A 94 -25.23 14.49 24.32
CA VAL A 94 -25.61 13.07 24.49
C VAL A 94 -27.04 12.81 24.02
N GLY A 95 -27.32 11.59 23.56
CA GLY A 95 -28.63 11.19 23.02
C GLY A 95 -28.91 11.66 21.58
N THR A 96 -27.99 12.43 20.98
CA THR A 96 -28.09 12.86 19.58
C THR A 96 -27.68 11.75 18.60
N PRO A 97 -28.18 11.77 17.34
CA PRO A 97 -27.70 10.85 16.29
C PRO A 97 -26.20 10.95 16.03
N LEU A 98 -25.60 12.14 16.19
CA LEU A 98 -24.17 12.37 16.05
C LEU A 98 -23.37 11.66 17.16
N CYS A 99 -23.83 11.73 18.41
CA CYS A 99 -23.22 11.02 19.54
C CYS A 99 -23.29 9.49 19.36
N PHE A 100 -24.43 8.98 18.87
CA PHE A 100 -24.57 7.55 18.54
C PHE A 100 -23.64 7.13 17.39
N ALA A 101 -23.61 7.89 16.29
CA ALA A 101 -22.76 7.61 15.14
C ALA A 101 -21.27 7.64 15.51
N GLN A 102 -20.84 8.61 16.32
CA GLN A 102 -19.48 8.66 16.84
C GLN A 102 -19.14 7.43 17.68
N GLY A 103 -20.00 7.07 18.64
CA GLY A 103 -19.77 5.89 19.48
C GLY A 103 -19.75 4.57 18.71
N TRP A 104 -20.59 4.45 17.68
CA TRP A 104 -20.54 3.33 16.72
C TRP A 104 -19.22 3.30 15.95
N PHE A 105 -18.80 4.42 15.36
CA PHE A 105 -17.58 4.48 14.54
C PHE A 105 -16.27 4.31 15.33
N VAL A 106 -16.19 4.76 16.60
CA VAL A 106 -15.06 4.37 17.48
C VAL A 106 -15.09 2.84 17.68
N SER A 107 -16.27 2.27 17.95
CA SER A 107 -16.41 0.86 18.29
C SER A 107 -16.13 -0.08 17.12
N THR A 108 -16.49 0.29 15.88
CA THR A 108 -16.15 -0.49 14.67
C THR A 108 -14.78 -0.15 14.12
N GLY A 109 -14.36 1.13 14.11
CA GLY A 109 -13.10 1.60 13.53
C GLY A 109 -11.87 1.06 14.25
N ASP A 110 -11.68 1.45 15.51
CA ASP A 110 -10.51 1.05 16.32
C ASP A 110 -10.37 -0.48 16.37
N LEU A 111 -11.49 -1.21 16.50
CA LEU A 111 -11.51 -2.67 16.48
C LEU A 111 -11.21 -3.27 15.09
N ALA A 112 -11.70 -2.66 14.01
CA ALA A 112 -11.41 -3.13 12.66
C ALA A 112 -9.95 -2.95 12.28
N SER A 113 -9.34 -1.78 12.55
CA SER A 113 -7.92 -1.57 12.23
C SER A 113 -7.05 -2.49 13.09
N SER A 114 -7.41 -2.74 14.36
CA SER A 114 -6.78 -3.77 15.20
C SER A 114 -6.81 -5.18 14.55
N VAL A 115 -8.00 -5.62 14.11
CA VAL A 115 -8.21 -6.97 13.56
C VAL A 115 -7.51 -7.12 12.20
N PHE A 116 -7.56 -6.12 11.32
CA PHE A 116 -6.91 -6.21 10.00
C PHE A 116 -5.38 -6.05 10.08
N ILE A 117 -4.84 -5.25 10.99
CA ILE A 117 -3.39 -5.24 11.30
C ILE A 117 -2.94 -6.62 11.78
N CYS A 118 -3.69 -7.28 12.67
CA CYS A 118 -3.38 -8.63 13.13
C CYS A 118 -3.53 -9.68 12.00
N ALA A 119 -4.49 -9.53 11.09
CA ALA A 119 -4.64 -10.39 9.92
C ALA A 119 -3.46 -10.22 8.93
N ILE A 120 -2.95 -9.00 8.76
CA ILE A 120 -1.72 -8.70 7.99
C ILE A 120 -0.49 -9.35 8.66
N ALA A 121 -0.40 -9.32 10.00
CA ALA A 121 0.64 -9.99 10.76
C ALA A 121 0.66 -11.51 10.51
N VAL A 122 -0.50 -12.15 10.66
CA VAL A 122 -0.67 -13.60 10.44
C VAL A 122 -0.38 -13.98 8.98
N HIS A 123 -0.86 -13.19 8.02
CA HIS A 123 -0.57 -13.42 6.58
C HIS A 123 0.92 -13.30 6.28
N THR A 124 1.59 -12.26 6.80
CA THR A 124 3.04 -12.07 6.70
C THR A 124 3.80 -13.26 7.29
N PHE A 125 3.41 -13.75 8.46
CA PHE A 125 4.04 -14.91 9.09
C PHE A 125 3.94 -16.17 8.22
N PHE A 126 2.75 -16.51 7.72
CA PHE A 126 2.58 -17.68 6.85
C PHE A 126 3.36 -17.53 5.54
N SER A 127 3.31 -16.35 4.92
CA SER A 127 4.03 -16.06 3.68
C SER A 127 5.56 -16.14 3.85
N VAL A 128 6.12 -15.44 4.84
CA VAL A 128 7.58 -15.27 5.00
C VAL A 128 8.23 -16.46 5.72
N VAL A 129 7.66 -16.93 6.82
CA VAL A 129 8.29 -17.97 7.67
C VAL A 129 7.95 -19.37 7.18
N LYS A 130 6.72 -19.59 6.72
CA LYS A 130 6.24 -20.92 6.30
C LYS A 130 6.22 -21.12 4.78
N ASN A 131 6.44 -20.07 3.97
CA ASN A 131 6.25 -20.09 2.52
C ASN A 131 4.85 -20.63 2.13
N TYR A 132 3.86 -20.37 2.98
CA TYR A 132 2.51 -20.89 2.86
C TYR A 132 1.54 -19.77 2.47
N ARG A 133 0.70 -20.05 1.48
CA ARG A 133 -0.38 -19.16 1.01
C ARG A 133 -1.73 -19.78 1.34
N LEU A 134 -2.62 -18.99 1.95
CA LEU A 134 -4.00 -19.42 2.19
C LEU A 134 -4.73 -19.64 0.84
N PRO A 135 -5.42 -20.78 0.64
CA PRO A 135 -6.29 -20.98 -0.52
C PRO A 135 -7.33 -19.87 -0.64
N THR A 136 -7.61 -19.42 -1.87
CA THR A 136 -8.47 -18.24 -2.14
C THR A 136 -9.82 -18.28 -1.42
N LYS A 137 -10.46 -19.45 -1.33
CA LYS A 137 -11.73 -19.62 -0.57
C LYS A 137 -11.53 -19.35 0.92
N ALA A 138 -10.52 -19.95 1.54
CA ALA A 138 -10.21 -19.77 2.97
C ALA A 138 -9.82 -18.32 3.29
N PHE A 139 -9.10 -17.65 2.39
CA PHE A 139 -8.75 -16.23 2.53
C PHE A 139 -10.00 -15.31 2.56
N TYR A 140 -10.94 -15.50 1.62
CA TYR A 140 -12.20 -14.73 1.65
C TYR A 140 -13.10 -15.10 2.85
N CYS A 141 -13.13 -16.38 3.27
CA CYS A 141 -13.84 -16.78 4.49
C CYS A 141 -13.23 -16.13 5.76
N ALA A 142 -11.90 -15.98 5.83
CA ALA A 142 -11.24 -15.28 6.94
C ALA A 142 -11.60 -13.79 6.97
N ILE A 143 -11.58 -13.10 5.81
CA ILE A 143 -12.02 -11.70 5.67
C ILE A 143 -13.48 -11.53 6.12
N ALA A 144 -14.38 -12.42 5.67
CA ALA A 144 -15.78 -12.39 6.07
C ALA A 144 -15.93 -12.59 7.59
N GLY A 145 -15.22 -13.57 8.15
CA GLY A 145 -15.17 -13.82 9.60
C GLY A 145 -14.70 -12.61 10.41
N CYS A 146 -13.66 -11.91 9.94
CA CYS A 146 -13.18 -10.66 10.56
C CYS A 146 -14.30 -9.59 10.59
N TRP A 147 -14.95 -9.29 9.46
CA TRP A 147 -16.02 -8.29 9.42
C TRP A 147 -17.26 -8.70 10.22
N THR A 148 -17.67 -9.97 10.16
CA THR A 148 -18.76 -10.50 10.99
C THR A 148 -18.44 -10.35 12.48
N PHE A 149 -17.21 -10.65 12.89
CA PHE A 149 -16.76 -10.48 14.27
C PHE A 149 -16.78 -9.02 14.72
N ILE A 150 -16.17 -8.10 13.95
CA ILE A 150 -16.12 -6.65 14.24
C ILE A 150 -17.52 -6.09 14.44
N TYR A 151 -18.42 -6.29 13.47
CA TYR A 151 -19.77 -5.74 13.56
C TYR A 151 -20.64 -6.44 14.61
N SER A 152 -20.41 -7.72 14.90
CA SER A 152 -21.10 -8.40 16.02
C SER A 152 -20.71 -7.78 17.36
N MET A 153 -19.42 -7.57 17.63
CA MET A 153 -18.96 -6.94 18.87
C MET A 153 -19.54 -5.52 19.05
N ALA A 154 -19.52 -4.70 17.99
CA ALA A 154 -20.07 -3.35 18.01
C ALA A 154 -21.62 -3.28 18.10
N ALA A 155 -22.33 -4.33 17.67
CA ALA A 155 -23.80 -4.38 17.69
C ALA A 155 -24.39 -4.93 19.00
N ILE A 156 -23.72 -5.88 19.68
CA ILE A 156 -24.23 -6.52 20.91
C ILE A 156 -24.62 -5.47 21.97
N GLY A 157 -23.75 -4.50 22.22
CA GLY A 157 -23.98 -3.45 23.23
C GLY A 157 -25.21 -2.58 22.96
N PRO A 158 -25.32 -1.93 21.78
CA PRO A 158 -26.51 -1.16 21.40
C PRO A 158 -27.80 -1.99 21.31
N ILE A 159 -27.74 -3.28 20.96
CA ILE A 159 -28.91 -4.17 20.93
C ILE A 159 -29.43 -4.43 22.35
N ILE A 160 -28.55 -4.67 23.32
CA ILE A 160 -28.95 -4.98 24.71
C ILE A 160 -29.34 -3.72 25.49
N HIS A 161 -28.58 -2.62 25.36
CA HIS A 161 -28.71 -1.43 26.21
C HIS A 161 -29.38 -0.23 25.51
N GLY A 162 -29.68 -0.36 24.21
CA GLY A 162 -30.37 0.67 23.42
C GLY A 162 -29.61 2.00 23.37
N ARG A 163 -30.37 3.10 23.37
CA ARG A 163 -29.84 4.47 23.23
C ARG A 163 -28.94 4.94 24.38
N ASN A 164 -28.90 4.23 25.51
CA ASN A 164 -28.05 4.57 26.65
C ASN A 164 -26.64 3.97 26.56
N PHE A 165 -26.34 3.19 25.51
CA PHE A 165 -25.04 2.53 25.33
C PHE A 165 -23.95 3.51 24.86
N TYR A 166 -24.24 4.39 23.88
CA TYR A 166 -23.30 5.41 23.40
C TYR A 166 -23.67 6.79 23.96
N VAL A 167 -22.79 7.29 24.84
CA VAL A 167 -22.95 8.52 25.65
C VAL A 167 -21.58 9.20 25.81
N ARG A 168 -21.44 10.25 26.63
CA ARG A 168 -20.12 10.87 26.84
C ARG A 168 -19.16 9.88 27.53
N ALA A 169 -17.93 9.79 27.05
CA ALA A 169 -16.90 8.88 27.59
C ALA A 169 -15.56 9.63 27.71
N ALA A 170 -15.51 10.59 28.63
CA ALA A 170 -14.53 11.69 28.70
C ALA A 170 -14.67 12.68 27.54
N ALA A 171 -13.73 12.68 26.58
CA ALA A 171 -13.56 13.75 25.58
C ALA A 171 -14.47 13.64 24.32
N TRP A 172 -15.17 12.52 24.12
CA TRP A 172 -16.06 12.29 22.97
C TRP A 172 -17.19 11.31 23.34
N CYS A 173 -18.13 11.07 22.41
CA CYS A 173 -19.18 10.06 22.60
C CYS A 173 -18.69 8.65 22.27
N TRP A 174 -18.84 7.72 23.20
CA TRP A 174 -18.51 6.29 23.06
C TRP A 174 -19.23 5.47 24.15
N ILE A 175 -18.80 4.24 24.44
CA ILE A 175 -19.51 3.33 25.35
C ILE A 175 -19.59 3.89 26.78
N ASN A 176 -20.78 3.86 27.35
CA ASN A 176 -21.15 4.28 28.70
C ASN A 176 -20.25 3.67 29.79
N GLN A 177 -19.89 4.49 30.78
CA GLN A 177 -19.00 4.08 31.87
C GLN A 177 -19.63 3.07 32.82
N ALA A 178 -20.96 3.07 32.95
CA ALA A 178 -21.71 2.07 33.72
C ALA A 178 -21.57 0.64 33.17
N TYR A 179 -21.27 0.47 31.88
CA TYR A 179 -21.12 -0.83 31.20
C TYR A 179 -19.63 -1.22 31.07
N GLY A 180 -18.90 -1.16 32.18
CA GLY A 180 -17.44 -1.38 32.21
C GLY A 180 -17.00 -2.78 31.77
N ARG A 181 -17.82 -3.82 32.04
CA ARG A 181 -17.58 -5.20 31.59
C ARG A 181 -17.75 -5.31 30.08
N GLU A 182 -18.76 -4.64 29.53
CA GLU A 182 -19.08 -4.61 28.11
C GLU A 182 -18.03 -3.79 27.34
N ARG A 183 -17.54 -2.67 27.91
CA ARG A 183 -16.36 -1.93 27.40
C ARG A 183 -15.11 -2.81 27.32
N LEU A 184 -14.87 -3.62 28.35
CA LEU A 184 -13.73 -4.55 28.37
C LEU A 184 -13.89 -5.64 27.30
N TRP A 185 -15.04 -6.33 27.28
CA TRP A 185 -15.20 -7.54 26.47
C TRP A 185 -15.60 -7.30 25.00
N LEU A 186 -16.38 -6.26 24.69
CA LEU A 186 -16.80 -5.98 23.31
C LEU A 186 -15.80 -5.12 22.53
N HIS A 187 -14.72 -4.64 23.18
CA HIS A 187 -13.80 -3.70 22.55
C HIS A 187 -12.35 -3.90 23.04
N TYR A 188 -12.03 -3.52 24.27
CA TYR A 188 -10.63 -3.46 24.73
C TYR A 188 -9.89 -4.80 24.68
N PHE A 189 -10.50 -5.88 25.17
CA PHE A 189 -9.86 -7.19 25.23
C PHE A 189 -9.33 -7.64 23.87
N TRP A 190 -10.14 -7.48 22.81
CA TRP A 190 -9.78 -7.87 21.45
C TRP A 190 -8.74 -6.94 20.83
N ILE A 191 -8.80 -5.63 21.10
CA ILE A 191 -7.76 -4.67 20.69
C ILE A 191 -6.41 -5.04 21.31
N PHE A 192 -6.38 -5.37 22.61
CA PHE A 192 -5.14 -5.78 23.28
C PHE A 192 -4.62 -7.13 22.79
N VAL A 193 -5.49 -8.13 22.59
CA VAL A 193 -5.11 -9.43 22.01
C VAL A 193 -4.54 -9.25 20.60
N ALA A 194 -5.18 -8.44 19.74
CA ALA A 194 -4.73 -8.18 18.38
C ALA A 194 -3.40 -7.39 18.34
N MET A 195 -3.25 -6.33 19.14
CA MET A 195 -2.03 -5.53 19.22
C MET A 195 -0.85 -6.35 19.77
N PHE A 196 -1.06 -7.11 20.85
CA PHE A 196 -0.03 -7.98 21.44
C PHE A 196 0.38 -9.11 20.49
N SER A 197 -0.58 -9.78 19.86
CA SER A 197 -0.30 -10.82 18.85
C SER A 197 0.49 -10.27 17.67
N THR A 198 0.13 -9.08 17.19
CA THR A 198 0.86 -8.36 16.12
C THR A 198 2.32 -8.12 16.53
N ILE A 199 2.57 -7.55 17.71
CA ILE A 199 3.93 -7.25 18.20
C ILE A 199 4.76 -8.53 18.33
N LEU A 200 4.19 -9.61 18.89
CA LEU A 200 4.88 -10.90 19.00
C LEU A 200 5.20 -11.51 17.63
N ILE A 201 4.23 -11.52 16.71
CA ILE A 201 4.41 -12.07 15.35
C ILE A 201 5.50 -11.31 14.60
N TYR A 202 5.48 -9.98 14.59
CA TYR A 202 6.49 -9.19 13.89
C TYR A 202 7.87 -9.27 14.54
N THR A 203 7.94 -9.34 15.86
CA THR A 203 9.19 -9.59 16.59
C THR A 203 9.78 -10.95 16.19
N PHE A 204 8.94 -12.00 16.13
CA PHE A 204 9.38 -13.32 15.67
C PHE A 204 9.85 -13.29 14.20
N VAL A 205 9.08 -12.69 13.29
CA VAL A 205 9.43 -12.59 11.85
C VAL A 205 10.75 -11.84 11.67
N TYR A 206 10.96 -10.75 12.41
CA TYR A 206 12.22 -10.00 12.41
C TYR A 206 13.41 -10.84 12.90
N ILE A 207 13.25 -11.55 14.03
CA ILE A 207 14.30 -12.44 14.56
C ILE A 207 14.62 -13.57 13.58
N TRP A 208 13.60 -14.18 12.98
CA TRP A 208 13.75 -15.25 11.98
C TRP A 208 14.49 -14.78 10.73
N LEU A 209 14.11 -13.62 10.17
CA LEU A 209 14.80 -13.00 9.03
C LEU A 209 16.25 -12.65 9.37
N ARG A 210 16.52 -12.11 10.56
CA ARG A 210 17.89 -11.81 11.02
C ARG A 210 18.73 -13.07 11.22
N ALA A 211 18.16 -14.14 11.76
CA ALA A 211 18.84 -15.42 11.93
C ALA A 211 19.17 -16.06 10.58
N LYS A 212 18.20 -16.14 9.67
CA LYS A 212 18.39 -16.75 8.34
C LYS A 212 19.31 -15.92 7.43
N SER A 213 19.30 -14.59 7.57
CA SER A 213 20.29 -13.71 6.93
C SER A 213 21.72 -13.90 7.46
N ARG A 214 21.89 -14.18 8.76
CA ARG A 214 23.20 -14.51 9.35
C ARG A 214 23.71 -15.88 8.93
N ALA A 215 22.82 -16.84 8.67
CA ALA A 215 23.16 -18.19 8.21
C ALA A 215 23.64 -18.24 6.73
N GLY A 216 23.48 -17.16 5.95
CA GLY A 216 23.82 -17.12 4.52
C GLY A 216 22.70 -17.62 3.58
N ASP A 217 21.71 -18.34 4.13
CA ASP A 217 20.51 -18.88 3.48
C ASP A 217 19.66 -17.87 2.69
N ILE A 218 19.80 -16.56 2.94
CA ILE A 218 19.14 -15.49 2.19
C ILE A 218 20.19 -14.46 1.77
N SER A 219 20.31 -14.23 0.46
CA SER A 219 21.15 -13.16 -0.10
C SER A 219 20.81 -11.80 0.51
N LYS A 220 21.84 -11.00 0.81
CA LYS A 220 21.69 -9.67 1.43
C LYS A 220 20.74 -8.76 0.63
N GLN A 221 20.68 -8.89 -0.70
CA GLN A 221 19.75 -8.14 -1.55
C GLN A 221 18.27 -8.52 -1.32
N THR A 222 17.97 -9.81 -1.13
CA THR A 222 16.59 -10.30 -0.91
C THR A 222 16.02 -9.78 0.42
N VAL A 223 16.86 -9.69 1.47
CA VAL A 223 16.47 -9.15 2.79
C VAL A 223 16.00 -7.69 2.68
N HIS A 224 16.67 -6.88 1.85
CA HIS A 224 16.35 -5.45 1.69
C HIS A 224 15.07 -5.20 0.86
N GLY A 225 14.75 -6.05 -0.12
CA GLY A 225 13.53 -5.87 -0.94
C GLY A 225 12.24 -6.37 -0.27
N ALA A 226 12.31 -7.45 0.52
CA ALA A 226 11.11 -8.12 1.06
C ALA A 226 10.54 -7.51 2.35
N THR A 227 11.39 -6.88 3.17
CA THR A 227 11.10 -6.69 4.61
C THR A 227 10.36 -5.39 5.01
N PRO A 228 10.61 -4.19 4.43
CA PRO A 228 10.22 -2.94 5.09
C PRO A 228 8.71 -2.69 5.21
N LEU A 229 7.90 -2.86 4.15
CA LEU A 229 6.45 -2.53 4.21
C LEU A 229 5.71 -3.26 5.32
N MET A 230 5.92 -4.58 5.40
CA MET A 230 5.06 -5.45 6.20
C MET A 230 5.16 -5.11 7.69
N ILE A 231 6.27 -4.53 8.14
CA ILE A 231 6.50 -4.11 9.52
C ILE A 231 5.97 -2.69 9.78
N LEU A 232 5.91 -1.83 8.75
CA LEU A 232 5.59 -0.40 8.91
C LEU A 232 4.12 -0.12 9.27
N TYR A 233 3.14 -0.77 8.63
CA TYR A 233 1.72 -0.65 9.01
C TYR A 233 1.48 -1.01 10.50
N PRO A 234 1.92 -2.20 11.00
CA PRO A 234 1.91 -2.53 12.43
C PRO A 234 2.55 -1.49 13.34
N LEU A 235 3.68 -0.90 12.92
CA LEU A 235 4.43 0.06 13.72
C LEU A 235 3.67 1.39 13.84
N ILE A 236 3.15 1.92 12.72
CA ILE A 236 2.30 3.12 12.68
C ILE A 236 1.08 2.92 13.58
N TYR A 237 0.33 1.84 13.35
CA TYR A 237 -0.85 1.50 14.14
C TYR A 237 -0.52 1.41 15.64
N THR A 238 0.58 0.74 16.01
CA THR A 238 0.97 0.56 17.42
C THR A 238 1.34 1.89 18.07
N VAL A 239 2.18 2.72 17.41
CA VAL A 239 2.60 4.03 17.92
C VAL A 239 1.40 4.97 18.10
N CYS A 240 0.46 4.95 17.16
CA CYS A 240 -0.72 5.83 17.19
C CYS A 240 -1.81 5.36 18.16
N THR A 241 -2.01 4.05 18.30
CA THR A 241 -3.14 3.47 19.06
C THR A 241 -2.79 3.13 20.51
N ALA A 242 -1.56 2.67 20.78
CA ALA A 242 -1.14 2.25 22.12
C ALA A 242 -1.26 3.34 23.22
N PRO A 243 -1.02 4.65 22.95
CA PRO A 243 -1.26 5.70 23.94
C PRO A 243 -2.71 5.77 24.41
N LEU A 244 -3.67 5.73 23.48
CA LEU A 244 -5.09 5.78 23.85
C LEU A 244 -5.51 4.53 24.60
N ALA A 245 -5.08 3.36 24.11
CA ALA A 245 -5.36 2.08 24.75
C ALA A 245 -4.81 2.04 26.20
N SER A 246 -3.58 2.50 26.41
CA SER A 246 -2.93 2.56 27.74
C SER A 246 -3.64 3.51 28.70
N LEU A 247 -4.00 4.72 28.27
CA LEU A 247 -4.77 5.67 29.07
C LEU A 247 -6.15 5.12 29.46
N ARG A 248 -6.78 4.35 28.56
CA ARG A 248 -8.08 3.72 28.85
C ARG A 248 -7.96 2.53 29.82
N ILE A 249 -6.88 1.73 29.80
CA ILE A 249 -6.59 0.76 30.90
C ILE A 249 -6.41 1.48 32.22
N TYR A 250 -5.56 2.52 32.25
CA TYR A 250 -5.23 3.25 33.48
C TYR A 250 -6.49 3.89 34.11
N ALA A 251 -7.40 4.40 33.28
CA ALA A 251 -8.74 4.83 33.72
C ALA A 251 -9.63 3.68 34.22
N LEU A 252 -9.59 2.49 33.59
CA LEU A 252 -10.31 1.30 34.05
C LEU A 252 -9.77 0.75 35.39
N ALA A 253 -8.50 1.01 35.72
CA ALA A 253 -7.91 0.70 37.02
C ALA A 253 -8.33 1.71 38.13
N GLY A 254 -9.20 2.67 37.83
CA GLY A 254 -9.73 3.64 38.78
C GLY A 254 -8.91 4.93 38.92
N HIS A 255 -7.82 5.09 38.16
CA HIS A 255 -7.04 6.32 38.17
C HIS A 255 -7.67 7.41 37.28
N THR A 256 -7.61 8.67 37.73
CA THR A 256 -8.09 9.80 36.94
C THR A 256 -7.09 10.17 35.83
N VAL A 257 -7.61 10.39 34.62
CA VAL A 257 -6.83 10.83 33.44
C VAL A 257 -7.34 12.19 33.00
N SER A 258 -6.45 13.15 32.79
CA SER A 258 -6.84 14.48 32.34
C SER A 258 -7.34 14.46 30.88
N LEU A 259 -8.28 15.36 30.57
CA LEU A 259 -8.85 15.49 29.23
C LEU A 259 -7.78 15.80 28.17
N GLY A 260 -6.70 16.49 28.53
CA GLY A 260 -5.58 16.79 27.63
C GLY A 260 -4.84 15.54 27.16
N TRP A 261 -4.63 14.55 28.03
CA TRP A 261 -4.05 13.25 27.62
C TRP A 261 -4.96 12.50 26.65
N PHE A 262 -6.30 12.56 26.84
CA PHE A 262 -7.24 12.01 25.87
C PHE A 262 -7.25 12.75 24.54
N CYS A 263 -7.09 14.08 24.51
CA CYS A 263 -6.95 14.83 23.25
C CYS A 263 -5.63 14.51 22.54
N MET A 264 -4.51 14.39 23.26
CA MET A 264 -3.22 14.00 22.67
C MET A 264 -3.31 12.59 22.07
N ALA A 265 -3.77 11.61 22.83
CA ALA A 265 -3.88 10.23 22.35
C ALA A 265 -4.96 10.07 21.26
N GLY A 266 -6.06 10.82 21.36
CA GLY A 266 -7.09 10.93 20.32
C GLY A 266 -6.54 11.54 19.01
N THR A 267 -5.59 12.47 19.11
CA THR A 267 -4.89 13.04 17.95
C THR A 267 -3.96 12.00 17.32
N MET A 268 -3.24 11.23 18.13
CA MET A 268 -2.35 10.17 17.64
C MET A 268 -3.12 9.07 16.89
N ILE A 269 -4.19 8.51 17.46
CA ILE A 269 -5.00 7.48 16.78
C ILE A 269 -5.73 8.03 15.54
N ALA A 270 -6.11 9.31 15.53
CA ALA A 270 -6.66 9.97 14.35
C ALA A 270 -5.66 10.06 13.18
N CYS A 271 -4.36 9.82 13.39
CA CYS A 271 -3.34 9.80 12.34
C CYS A 271 -3.20 8.48 11.57
N ASN A 272 -3.80 7.36 12.01
CA ASN A 272 -3.62 6.04 11.36
C ASN A 272 -3.80 6.12 9.83
N GLY A 273 -4.98 6.55 9.38
CA GLY A 273 -5.36 6.51 7.96
C GLY A 273 -4.47 7.34 7.04
N TRP A 274 -4.11 8.58 7.40
CA TRP A 274 -3.23 9.38 6.53
C TRP A 274 -1.78 8.87 6.52
N LEU A 275 -1.30 8.30 7.63
CA LEU A 275 0.02 7.67 7.71
C LEU A 275 0.09 6.37 6.88
N ASP A 276 -0.95 5.53 6.94
CA ASP A 276 -1.03 4.29 6.17
C ASP A 276 -1.27 4.55 4.66
N VAL A 277 -1.95 5.65 4.31
CA VAL A 277 -2.03 6.15 2.92
C VAL A 277 -0.68 6.69 2.43
N LEU A 278 0.05 7.44 3.26
CA LEU A 278 1.41 7.92 2.93
C LEU A 278 2.38 6.74 2.77
N LEU A 279 2.30 5.75 3.65
CA LEU A 279 3.04 4.50 3.56
C LEU A 279 2.72 3.76 2.26
N TYR A 280 1.44 3.61 1.91
CA TYR A 280 1.05 2.98 0.64
C TYR A 280 1.62 3.76 -0.55
N ALA A 281 1.40 5.08 -0.62
CA ALA A 281 1.83 5.91 -1.75
C ALA A 281 3.37 5.85 -1.95
N SER A 282 4.15 5.92 -0.87
CA SER A 282 5.62 5.88 -0.92
C SER A 282 6.22 4.50 -1.22
N THR A 283 5.50 3.40 -0.94
CA THR A 283 6.03 2.03 -1.04
C THR A 283 5.34 1.15 -2.08
N ARG A 284 4.28 1.64 -2.72
CA ARG A 284 3.49 0.96 -3.75
C ARG A 284 3.29 1.85 -4.99
N ALA A 285 4.15 2.85 -5.20
CA ALA A 285 4.12 3.74 -6.36
C ALA A 285 4.01 2.98 -7.70
N ASP A 286 4.74 1.88 -7.86
CA ASP A 286 4.65 1.02 -9.06
C ASP A 286 3.22 0.47 -9.26
N ILE A 287 2.49 0.13 -8.19
CA ILE A 287 1.09 -0.31 -8.26
C ILE A 287 0.12 0.89 -8.44
N VAL A 288 0.56 2.11 -8.14
CA VAL A 288 -0.19 3.35 -8.45
C VAL A 288 -0.05 3.74 -9.94
N PHE A 289 1.05 3.35 -10.61
CA PHE A 289 1.33 3.77 -11.99
C PHE A 289 1.32 2.64 -13.06
N ALA A 290 1.42 1.35 -12.68
CA ALA A 290 1.42 0.25 -13.65
C ALA A 290 0.06 0.07 -14.37
N GLU A 291 0.06 -0.18 -15.68
CA GLU A 291 -1.19 -0.44 -16.42
C GLU A 291 -1.80 -1.82 -16.08
N LEU A 292 -0.94 -2.83 -15.89
CA LEU A 292 -1.31 -4.22 -15.64
C LEU A 292 -1.64 -4.49 -14.15
N PRO A 293 -2.43 -5.53 -13.84
CA PRO A 293 -2.66 -5.96 -12.46
C PRO A 293 -1.35 -6.42 -11.82
N PRO A 294 -1.07 -6.04 -10.55
CA PRO A 294 0.21 -6.34 -9.92
C PRO A 294 0.38 -7.83 -9.66
N SER A 295 1.53 -8.36 -10.09
CA SER A 295 2.03 -9.65 -9.60
C SER A 295 2.35 -9.55 -8.11
N GLU A 296 2.54 -10.68 -7.45
CA GLU A 296 2.82 -10.69 -6.00
C GLU A 296 4.24 -10.15 -5.70
N GLU A 297 5.15 -10.24 -6.67
CA GLU A 297 6.50 -9.66 -6.62
C GLU A 297 6.54 -8.15 -6.93
N THR A 298 5.47 -7.58 -7.52
CA THR A 298 5.36 -6.14 -7.82
C THR A 298 5.44 -5.27 -6.54
N GLY A 299 5.41 -5.90 -5.36
CA GLY A 299 5.60 -5.24 -4.07
C GLY A 299 7.03 -5.23 -3.49
N LEU A 300 8.02 -5.87 -4.14
CA LEU A 300 9.41 -5.97 -3.65
C LEU A 300 10.42 -5.13 -4.45
N GLY A 301 10.15 -4.87 -5.72
CA GLY A 301 11.09 -4.18 -6.62
C GLY A 301 11.32 -2.69 -6.32
N THR A 302 10.31 -2.01 -5.76
CA THR A 302 10.25 -0.53 -5.62
C THR A 302 11.44 0.07 -4.83
N PHE A 303 12.05 -0.68 -3.91
CA PHE A 303 13.19 -0.19 -3.11
C PHE A 303 14.52 -0.11 -3.87
N VAL A 304 14.63 -0.75 -5.04
CA VAL A 304 15.83 -0.60 -5.91
C VAL A 304 15.96 0.85 -6.39
N PHE A 305 14.86 1.59 -6.48
CA PHE A 305 14.87 3.01 -6.80
C PHE A 305 15.31 3.87 -5.60
N MET A 306 14.67 3.70 -4.43
CA MET A 306 14.95 4.52 -3.24
C MET A 306 16.34 4.26 -2.62
N GLY A 307 16.96 3.11 -2.91
CA GLY A 307 18.36 2.83 -2.58
C GLY A 307 19.40 3.48 -3.50
N ARG A 308 19.00 4.12 -4.60
CA ARG A 308 19.92 4.73 -5.61
C ARG A 308 20.05 6.25 -5.53
N SER A 309 19.20 6.95 -4.79
CA SER A 309 19.20 8.44 -4.72
C SER A 309 20.29 9.05 -3.83
N LEU A 310 21.34 8.30 -3.49
CA LEU A 310 22.50 8.75 -2.71
C LEU A 310 23.83 8.55 -3.45
N GLN A 311 23.78 8.33 -4.77
CA GLN A 311 24.98 8.37 -5.62
C GLN A 311 24.81 9.43 -6.71
N GLU A 312 25.76 10.35 -6.77
CA GLU A 312 25.72 11.55 -7.62
C GLU A 312 25.70 11.23 -9.12
N PRO A 313 25.19 12.16 -9.97
CA PRO A 313 25.06 11.94 -11.42
C PRO A 313 26.42 11.94 -12.15
N GLY A 314 27.09 10.79 -12.13
CA GLY A 314 28.37 10.56 -12.81
C GLY A 314 28.35 9.36 -13.77
N MET A 315 28.36 9.66 -15.09
CA MET A 315 28.63 8.76 -16.23
C MET A 315 27.96 7.37 -16.25
N ALA A 316 26.97 7.22 -17.13
CA ALA A 316 26.47 5.90 -17.54
C ALA A 316 27.51 5.17 -18.42
N VAL A 317 28.35 4.33 -17.81
CA VAL A 317 29.27 3.45 -18.54
C VAL A 317 28.52 2.24 -19.09
N SER A 318 28.31 2.20 -20.41
CA SER A 318 27.79 1.02 -21.10
C SER A 318 28.89 -0.05 -21.22
N GLN A 319 28.86 -1.07 -20.35
CA GLN A 319 29.67 -2.27 -20.54
C GLN A 319 28.96 -3.25 -21.47
N GLY A 320 29.27 -3.15 -22.76
CA GLY A 320 28.99 -4.23 -23.71
C GLY A 320 29.83 -5.47 -23.36
N VAL A 321 29.22 -6.65 -23.42
CA VAL A 321 29.90 -7.91 -23.10
C VAL A 321 30.87 -8.27 -24.24
N GLN A 322 32.15 -7.95 -24.07
CA GLN A 322 33.21 -8.44 -24.96
C GLN A 322 33.57 -9.89 -24.62
N SER A 323 33.68 -10.72 -25.66
CA SER A 323 34.11 -12.10 -25.58
C SER A 323 35.65 -12.18 -25.55
N GLU A 324 36.25 -12.35 -24.37
CA GLU A 324 37.66 -12.76 -24.28
C GLU A 324 37.80 -14.24 -24.61
N SER A 325 38.48 -14.55 -25.71
CA SER A 325 38.99 -15.89 -25.99
C SER A 325 40.20 -16.21 -25.09
N ARG A 326 40.18 -17.37 -24.42
CA ARG A 326 41.35 -17.89 -23.71
C ARG A 326 41.73 -19.27 -24.21
N ILE A 327 42.95 -19.35 -24.75
CA ILE A 327 43.58 -20.58 -25.24
C ILE A 327 44.18 -21.32 -24.03
N GLY A 328 43.85 -22.60 -23.85
CA GLY A 328 44.23 -23.36 -22.65
C GLY A 328 44.26 -24.88 -22.86
N PHE A 329 45.46 -25.39 -23.13
CA PHE A 329 45.90 -26.77 -23.31
C PHE A 329 45.00 -27.98 -22.91
N ALA A 330 45.00 -28.93 -23.84
CA ALA A 330 44.36 -30.25 -23.85
C ALA A 330 44.63 -31.19 -22.65
N ARG A 331 43.66 -32.11 -22.44
CA ARG A 331 43.89 -33.48 -21.94
C ARG A 331 42.93 -34.45 -22.66
N LYS A 332 43.30 -35.73 -22.81
CA LYS A 332 42.72 -36.67 -23.79
C LYS A 332 42.27 -38.01 -23.17
N SER A 333 41.00 -38.35 -23.36
CA SER A 333 40.36 -39.69 -23.22
C SER A 333 38.90 -39.55 -23.69
N GLN A 334 38.37 -40.10 -24.78
CA GLN A 334 38.39 -41.47 -25.37
C GLN A 334 37.20 -42.34 -24.90
N GLU A 335 36.22 -42.54 -25.83
CA GLU A 335 35.17 -43.60 -25.88
C GLU A 335 34.06 -43.60 -24.78
N SER A 336 32.79 -44.00 -25.01
CA SER A 336 32.09 -44.53 -26.21
C SER A 336 30.55 -44.33 -26.21
N VAL A 337 29.98 -43.94 -27.38
CA VAL A 337 28.77 -44.46 -28.09
C VAL A 337 27.39 -44.69 -27.40
N ASN A 338 26.33 -44.12 -28.02
CA ASN A 338 24.86 -44.40 -27.97
C ASN A 338 24.09 -44.19 -26.64
N THR A 339 22.89 -43.56 -26.61
CA THR A 339 21.69 -43.84 -27.44
C THR A 339 20.80 -42.63 -27.81
N GLU A 340 20.10 -42.80 -28.94
CA GLU A 340 18.70 -42.43 -29.29
C GLU A 340 17.74 -42.00 -28.15
N ARG A 341 16.67 -41.18 -28.29
CA ARG A 341 15.88 -40.48 -29.36
C ARG A 341 15.03 -39.39 -28.62
N LEU A 342 14.21 -38.46 -29.16
CA LEU A 342 13.66 -38.02 -30.47
C LEU A 342 13.39 -36.48 -30.35
N TYR A 343 13.31 -35.66 -31.40
CA TYR A 343 12.09 -35.25 -32.16
C TYR A 343 12.51 -34.34 -33.35
N SER A 344 11.72 -34.29 -34.42
CA SER A 344 12.12 -33.71 -35.72
C SER A 344 11.41 -32.39 -36.08
N MET A 345 12.23 -31.38 -36.40
CA MET A 345 12.05 -30.24 -37.34
C MET A 345 10.73 -29.44 -37.41
N GLY A 346 10.87 -28.11 -37.45
CA GLY A 346 9.81 -27.15 -37.76
C GLY A 346 10.35 -25.74 -38.03
N ASN A 347 11.26 -25.60 -39.00
CA ASN A 347 11.96 -24.32 -39.27
C ASN A 347 11.06 -23.32 -40.02
N ILE A 348 10.88 -22.11 -39.47
CA ILE A 348 10.46 -20.92 -40.22
C ILE A 348 11.42 -19.78 -39.89
N SER A 349 12.08 -19.23 -40.91
CA SER A 349 13.02 -18.11 -40.80
C SER A 349 12.38 -16.83 -41.33
N ILE A 350 12.51 -15.73 -40.59
CA ILE A 350 12.21 -14.38 -41.07
C ILE A 350 13.52 -13.58 -40.99
N LYS A 351 14.05 -13.19 -42.15
CA LYS A 351 15.17 -12.24 -42.26
C LYS A 351 14.66 -10.82 -42.11
N GLY A 352 15.43 -9.95 -41.45
CA GLY A 352 15.02 -8.56 -41.24
C GLY A 352 16.03 -7.67 -40.50
N GLU A 353 17.33 -7.79 -40.80
CA GLU A 353 18.28 -6.77 -40.35
C GLU A 353 18.19 -5.52 -41.23
N VAL A 354 18.02 -4.36 -40.61
CA VAL A 354 18.11 -3.04 -41.24
C VAL A 354 19.30 -2.32 -40.64
N ILE A 355 20.37 -2.15 -41.42
CA ILE A 355 21.60 -1.49 -40.99
C ILE A 355 21.41 0.02 -41.08
N VAL A 356 21.49 0.71 -39.95
CA VAL A 356 21.44 2.18 -39.87
C VAL A 356 22.86 2.70 -39.66
N THR A 357 23.47 3.24 -40.72
CA THR A 357 24.82 3.82 -40.67
C THR A 357 24.75 5.31 -40.35
N THR A 358 25.25 5.72 -39.18
CA THR A 358 25.38 7.13 -38.80
C THR A 358 26.82 7.60 -38.97
N THR A 359 27.08 8.47 -39.93
CA THR A 359 28.39 9.11 -40.13
C THR A 359 28.51 10.40 -39.32
N SER A 360 29.32 10.38 -38.25
CA SER A 360 29.75 11.61 -37.57
C SER A 360 30.92 12.27 -38.30
N VAL A 361 30.79 13.54 -38.67
CA VAL A 361 31.89 14.34 -39.24
C VAL A 361 32.85 14.76 -38.13
N GLY A 362 34.15 14.64 -38.37
CA GLY A 362 35.23 15.11 -37.49
C GLY A 362 36.56 15.20 -38.24
N ASP A 363 37.29 16.31 -38.07
CA ASP A 363 38.43 16.68 -38.90
C ASP A 363 39.74 15.91 -38.63
N ALA A 364 40.51 15.63 -39.68
CA ALA A 364 41.98 15.62 -39.66
C ALA A 364 42.64 15.63 -41.06
N SER A 365 42.97 16.83 -41.55
CA SER A 365 44.28 17.20 -42.15
C SER A 365 45.01 16.34 -43.22
N ILE A 366 45.43 17.03 -44.31
CA ILE A 366 46.68 16.81 -45.11
C ILE A 366 46.71 15.61 -46.09
N GLY A 367 46.10 15.83 -47.27
CA GLY A 367 46.82 16.21 -48.50
C GLY A 367 47.85 15.25 -49.15
N ARG A 368 47.49 14.73 -50.34
CA ARG A 368 48.43 14.56 -51.47
C ARG A 368 47.70 14.59 -52.82
N SER A 369 48.37 15.01 -53.90
CA SER A 369 47.77 15.29 -55.21
C SER A 369 48.40 14.50 -56.37
N ARG A 370 47.57 14.17 -57.37
CA ARG A 370 47.83 13.83 -58.80
C ARG A 370 46.44 13.65 -59.46
N LEU A 371 46.09 14.27 -60.60
CA LEU A 371 46.62 14.16 -61.98
C LEU A 371 46.56 12.72 -62.51
N GLY A 372 45.87 12.43 -63.63
CA GLY A 372 45.10 13.30 -64.53
C GLY A 372 44.47 12.51 -65.69
N ASN A 373 43.99 13.24 -66.74
CA ASN A 373 43.36 12.73 -67.99
C ASN A 373 41.97 12.06 -67.75
N GLU A 374 40.97 12.00 -68.63
CA GLU A 374 40.55 12.61 -69.92
C GLU A 374 39.03 12.22 -70.13
N THR A 375 38.18 12.69 -71.07
CA THR A 375 38.29 13.57 -72.25
C THR A 375 36.96 14.36 -72.51
N THR A 376 36.94 15.13 -73.60
CA THR A 376 35.84 15.66 -74.46
C THR A 376 34.61 14.74 -74.71
N ALA A 377 33.41 15.21 -75.10
CA ALA A 377 32.92 16.57 -75.45
C ALA A 377 31.36 16.68 -75.47
N SER A 378 30.88 17.89 -75.74
CA SER A 378 29.50 18.41 -75.85
C SER A 378 28.58 17.83 -76.94
N SER A 379 27.27 17.80 -76.69
CA SER A 379 26.23 18.32 -77.61
C SER A 379 24.88 18.62 -76.91
N GLU A 380 24.03 19.39 -77.59
CA GLU A 380 22.89 20.19 -77.09
C GLU A 380 21.53 19.46 -76.95
N PRO A 381 20.44 20.11 -76.43
CA PRO A 381 19.28 19.41 -75.85
C PRO A 381 18.06 19.25 -76.78
N MET A 382 17.09 18.43 -76.37
CA MET A 382 15.71 18.52 -76.88
C MET A 382 14.65 18.15 -75.83
N SER A 383 13.42 18.59 -76.08
CA SER A 383 12.28 18.58 -75.15
C SER A 383 11.39 17.34 -75.20
N THR A 384 10.71 17.01 -74.09
CA THR A 384 9.24 16.84 -74.16
C THR A 384 8.54 17.07 -72.82
N THR A 385 7.57 17.98 -72.87
CA THR A 385 6.45 18.16 -71.96
C THR A 385 5.62 16.89 -71.75
N TRP A 386 5.00 16.74 -70.58
CA TRP A 386 3.56 16.41 -70.49
C TRP A 386 2.93 17.05 -69.26
N ASP A 387 2.01 17.97 -69.52
CA ASP A 387 1.14 18.62 -68.55
C ASP A 387 -0.26 18.00 -68.68
N MET A 388 -1.01 17.79 -67.59
CA MET A 388 -2.46 17.62 -67.65
C MET A 388 -3.09 17.81 -66.26
N ARG A 389 -4.19 18.57 -66.23
CA ARG A 389 -4.78 19.15 -65.02
C ARG A 389 -6.29 19.21 -65.18
N SER A 390 -7.07 18.59 -64.28
CA SER A 390 -8.48 18.97 -64.12
C SER A 390 -9.08 18.63 -62.75
N LYS A 391 -10.08 19.43 -62.35
CA LYS A 391 -11.02 19.19 -61.26
C LYS A 391 -12.42 19.07 -61.87
N LYS A 392 -13.30 18.26 -61.27
CA LYS A 392 -14.78 18.43 -61.15
C LYS A 392 -15.40 17.10 -60.67
N SER A 393 -16.62 17.00 -60.15
CA SER A 393 -17.40 17.88 -59.25
C SER A 393 -18.75 17.20 -58.94
N SER A 394 -19.26 17.36 -57.71
CA SER A 394 -20.69 17.45 -57.33
C SER A 394 -21.76 16.46 -57.87
N GLU A 395 -22.55 15.96 -56.92
CA GLU A 395 -23.99 15.65 -57.02
C GLU A 395 -24.47 14.38 -57.76
N SER A 396 -24.97 13.44 -56.96
CA SER A 396 -26.18 12.64 -57.19
C SER A 396 -26.81 12.33 -55.83
#